data_AF-A0A8H8A5S1-F1
#
_entry.id   AF-A0A8H8A5S1-F1
#
_cell.length_a   1.000
_cell.length_b   1.000
_cell.length_c   1.000
_cell.angle_alpha   90.00
_cell.angle_beta   90.00
_cell.angle_gamma   90.00
#
_symmetry.space_group_name_H-M   'P 1'
#
loop_
_entity.id
_entity.type
_entity.pdbx_description
1 polymer ?
#
loop_
_entity_poly.entity_id
_entity_poly.type
_entity_poly.pdbx_seq_one_letter_code
_entity_poly.pdbx_strand_id
1 'polypeptide(L)'
;MKYRLFISHIKPFKSFIYQRFVHSLYKAQSSHHLEQQKNQDLPKINPNHGLWDFFRDSEDFPSKKEVLSTPKNDMKHGRAWMASELRLKSFEDLHRLWYLCLKERNIIATQRHERQRLRIFTGIEEAVKRDRQVRLTMARLKFVLNERIRAWKEAKNIGKKEICMKNESFISKDIPNLQLSQTEFPTVNIQVPDSSISIRPESAKFIKK
;
A
#
# COMPACT_ATOMS: atom_id res chain seq x y z
N MET A 1 -6.48 98.20 -14.94
CA MET A 1 -7.29 97.00 -14.63
C MET A 1 -6.54 95.79 -15.18
N LYS A 2 -5.96 94.92 -14.32
CA LYS A 2 -6.60 93.67 -13.85
C LYS A 2 -6.74 92.65 -15.02
N TYR A 3 -6.12 91.48 -15.13
CA TYR A 3 -5.40 90.58 -14.22
C TYR A 3 -4.41 89.68 -15.00
N ARG A 4 -3.41 89.17 -14.29
CA ARG A 4 -2.41 88.16 -14.70
C ARG A 4 -3.03 86.77 -14.61
N LEU A 5 -3.11 86.01 -15.71
CA LEU A 5 -3.46 84.58 -15.69
C LEU A 5 -2.21 83.75 -16.01
N PHE A 6 -1.48 83.35 -14.96
CA PHE A 6 -0.55 82.24 -15.07
C PHE A 6 -1.35 80.94 -15.10
N ILE A 7 -1.50 80.35 -16.27
CA ILE A 7 -1.90 78.96 -16.40
C ILE A 7 -0.63 78.14 -16.18
N SER A 8 -0.45 77.66 -14.96
CA SER A 8 0.52 76.61 -14.68
C SER A 8 0.07 75.34 -15.41
N HIS A 9 0.83 74.92 -16.41
CA HIS A 9 0.73 73.58 -16.98
C HIS A 9 1.17 72.56 -15.92
N ILE A 10 0.26 72.18 -15.02
CA ILE A 10 0.40 70.96 -14.23
C ILE A 10 0.15 69.80 -15.21
N LYS A 11 1.22 69.20 -15.72
CA LYS A 11 1.12 67.91 -16.44
C LYS A 11 0.40 66.94 -15.50
N PRO A 12 -0.73 66.34 -15.89
CA PRO A 12 -1.44 65.44 -14.99
C PRO A 12 -0.53 64.24 -14.72
N PHE A 13 -0.18 64.02 -13.45
CA PHE A 13 0.49 62.81 -12.94
C PHE A 13 -0.33 61.51 -13.15
N LYS A 14 -1.35 61.53 -14.02
CA LYS A 14 -2.04 60.35 -14.53
C LYS A 14 -1.29 59.82 -15.76
N SER A 15 -0.09 59.27 -15.57
CA SER A 15 0.41 58.37 -16.60
C SER A 15 1.40 57.32 -16.11
N PHE A 16 2.13 57.50 -15.02
CA PHE A 16 3.19 56.54 -14.69
C PHE A 16 2.69 55.16 -14.23
N ILE A 17 1.65 55.10 -13.39
CA ILE A 17 1.10 53.81 -12.90
C ILE A 17 0.34 53.09 -14.01
N TYR A 18 -0.48 53.83 -14.76
CA TYR A 18 -1.25 53.27 -15.88
C TYR A 18 -0.35 52.90 -17.07
N GLN A 19 0.69 53.67 -17.39
CA GLN A 19 1.65 53.29 -18.43
C GLN A 19 2.47 52.08 -18.01
N ARG A 20 2.93 51.96 -16.75
CA ARG A 20 3.67 50.75 -16.32
C ARG A 20 2.78 49.51 -16.32
N PHE A 21 1.53 49.64 -15.91
CA PHE A 21 0.55 48.55 -15.94
C PHE A 21 0.20 48.14 -17.38
N VAL A 22 -0.14 49.09 -18.24
CA VAL A 22 -0.47 48.82 -19.65
C VAL A 22 0.75 48.30 -20.41
N HIS A 23 1.95 48.83 -20.16
CA HIS A 23 3.19 48.36 -20.77
C HIS A 23 3.60 46.98 -20.24
N SER A 24 3.29 46.63 -18.98
CA SER A 24 3.43 45.27 -18.45
C SER A 24 2.46 44.29 -19.11
N LEU A 25 1.21 44.69 -19.34
CA LEU A 25 0.24 43.87 -20.05
C LEU A 25 0.60 43.69 -21.53
N TYR A 26 1.11 44.73 -22.19
CA TYR A 26 1.58 44.66 -23.58
C TYR A 26 2.90 43.89 -23.73
N LYS A 27 3.83 44.01 -22.77
CA LYS A 27 5.08 43.23 -22.73
C LYS A 27 4.83 41.75 -22.44
N ALA A 28 3.77 41.42 -21.71
CA ALA A 28 3.30 40.04 -21.52
C ALA A 28 2.72 39.40 -22.80
N GLN A 29 2.33 40.21 -23.79
CA GLN A 29 1.91 39.74 -25.11
C GLN A 29 3.09 39.58 -26.11
N SER A 30 4.34 39.84 -25.69
CA SER A 30 5.51 39.59 -26.53
C SER A 30 5.66 38.09 -26.79
N SER A 31 5.37 37.70 -28.04
CA SER A 31 5.48 36.34 -28.59
C SER A 31 6.87 35.70 -28.39
N HIS A 32 7.91 36.50 -28.16
CA HIS A 32 9.26 36.00 -27.86
C HIS A 32 9.39 35.27 -26.51
N HIS A 33 8.50 35.51 -25.54
CA HIS A 33 8.53 34.74 -24.29
C HIS A 33 7.97 33.32 -24.45
N LEU A 34 7.03 33.12 -25.39
CA LEU A 34 6.47 31.80 -25.73
C LEU A 34 7.47 30.93 -26.50
N GLU A 35 8.41 31.53 -27.24
CA GLU A 35 9.48 30.80 -27.93
C GLU A 35 10.65 30.41 -27.01
N GLN A 36 10.98 31.22 -26.00
CA GLN A 36 12.07 30.94 -25.07
C GLN A 36 11.81 29.71 -24.17
N GLN A 37 10.56 29.31 -24.00
CA GLN A 37 10.22 28.12 -23.20
C GLN A 37 10.41 26.80 -23.97
N LYS A 38 10.61 26.83 -25.29
CA LYS A 38 10.76 25.60 -26.11
C LYS A 38 12.17 24.99 -26.09
N ASN A 39 13.17 25.74 -25.63
CA ASN A 39 14.58 25.33 -25.64
C ASN A 39 15.17 25.22 -24.23
N GLN A 40 14.46 24.57 -23.31
CA GLN A 40 15.08 24.09 -22.08
C GLN A 40 15.35 22.61 -22.25
N ASP A 41 16.63 22.22 -22.24
CA ASP A 41 17.02 20.81 -22.19
C ASP A 41 16.31 20.17 -20.99
N LEU A 42 15.45 19.18 -21.27
CA LEU A 42 14.73 18.47 -20.24
C LEU A 42 15.73 17.90 -19.22
N PRO A 43 15.47 18.03 -17.91
CA PRO A 43 16.35 17.45 -16.92
C PRO A 43 16.48 15.95 -17.16
N LYS A 44 17.70 15.40 -17.04
CA LYS A 44 17.95 13.98 -17.24
C LYS A 44 17.28 13.18 -16.11
N ILE A 45 16.13 12.57 -16.41
CA ILE A 45 15.38 11.73 -15.46
C ILE A 45 16.04 10.34 -15.40
N ASN A 46 16.18 9.79 -14.20
CA ASN A 46 16.64 8.41 -14.03
C ASN A 46 15.56 7.42 -14.54
N PRO A 47 15.85 6.52 -15.49
CA PRO A 47 14.89 5.52 -15.95
C PRO A 47 14.50 4.51 -14.86
N ASN A 48 15.39 4.21 -13.91
CA ASN A 48 15.12 3.32 -12.78
C ASN A 48 14.74 4.11 -11.51
N HIS A 49 13.79 5.01 -11.65
CA HIS A 49 13.24 5.77 -10.53
C HIS A 49 12.05 5.03 -9.90
N GLY A 50 12.01 4.92 -8.56
CA GLY A 50 10.93 4.19 -7.86
C GLY A 50 9.51 4.76 -8.07
N LEU A 51 9.38 6.04 -8.47
CA LEU A 51 8.08 6.61 -8.83
C LEU A 51 7.48 5.99 -10.11
N TRP A 52 8.28 5.35 -10.94
CA TRP A 52 7.77 4.66 -12.13
C TRP A 52 6.88 3.46 -11.79
N ASP A 53 6.95 2.93 -10.56
CA ASP A 53 6.05 1.87 -10.07
C ASP A 53 4.57 2.30 -9.99
N PHE A 54 4.27 3.60 -10.00
CA PHE A 54 2.90 4.12 -10.01
C PHE A 54 2.27 4.15 -11.40
N PHE A 55 3.04 3.87 -12.44
CA PHE A 55 2.64 3.97 -13.84
C PHE A 55 2.75 2.61 -14.53
N ARG A 56 1.80 2.31 -15.41
CA ARG A 56 1.82 1.08 -16.21
C ARG A 56 2.68 1.26 -17.44
N ASP A 57 3.17 0.14 -17.95
CA ASP A 57 3.82 0.12 -19.26
C ASP A 57 2.78 0.33 -20.35
N SER A 58 3.13 1.10 -21.38
CA SER A 58 2.26 1.33 -22.53
C SER A 58 2.11 0.08 -23.38
N GLU A 59 0.94 -0.10 -24.00
CA GLU A 59 0.72 -1.25 -24.89
C GLU A 59 1.59 -1.17 -26.15
N ASP A 60 1.76 0.03 -26.71
CA ASP A 60 2.47 0.23 -27.98
C ASP A 60 3.99 0.21 -27.80
N PHE A 61 4.49 0.69 -26.67
CA PHE A 61 5.92 0.82 -26.38
C PHE A 61 6.22 0.39 -24.93
N PRO A 62 6.63 -0.87 -24.69
CA PRO A 62 6.88 -1.39 -23.34
C PRO A 62 7.89 -0.56 -22.51
N SER A 63 8.80 0.17 -23.17
CA SER A 63 9.78 1.05 -22.52
C SER A 63 9.20 2.39 -22.06
N LYS A 64 7.98 2.73 -22.47
CA LYS A 64 7.30 3.98 -22.13
C LYS A 64 6.23 3.71 -21.07
N LYS A 65 6.30 4.49 -19.99
CA LYS A 65 5.30 4.49 -18.92
C LYS A 65 4.15 5.42 -19.27
N GLU A 66 2.92 4.94 -19.12
CA GLU A 66 1.69 5.69 -19.35
C GLU A 66 1.07 6.16 -18.03
N VAL A 67 0.65 7.43 -18.02
CA VAL A 67 -0.06 8.02 -16.88
C VAL A 67 -1.47 7.43 -16.76
N LEU A 68 -2.14 7.24 -17.89
CA LEU A 68 -3.47 6.66 -17.98
C LEU A 68 -3.41 5.37 -18.80
N SER A 69 -3.91 4.27 -18.25
CA SER A 69 -4.13 3.04 -19.02
C SER A 69 -5.18 3.27 -20.11
N THR A 70 -4.98 2.64 -21.26
CA THR A 70 -6.06 2.37 -22.21
C THR A 70 -7.10 1.42 -21.60
N PRO A 71 -8.40 1.55 -21.96
CA PRO A 71 -9.45 0.66 -21.46
C PRO A 71 -9.15 -0.82 -21.73
N LYS A 72 -8.54 -1.11 -22.90
CA LYS A 72 -8.09 -2.45 -23.29
C LYS A 72 -7.08 -3.03 -22.29
N ASN A 73 -6.13 -2.23 -21.80
CA ASN A 73 -5.15 -2.67 -20.82
C ASN A 73 -5.80 -2.94 -19.46
N ASP A 74 -6.72 -2.07 -19.04
CA ASP A 74 -7.44 -2.26 -17.78
C ASP A 74 -8.35 -3.50 -17.82
N MET A 75 -8.91 -3.86 -18.98
CA MET A 75 -9.65 -5.12 -19.18
C MET A 75 -8.77 -6.38 -19.15
N LYS A 76 -7.47 -6.27 -19.45
CA LYS A 76 -6.51 -7.39 -19.39
C LYS A 76 -6.16 -7.74 -17.93
N HIS A 77 -7.14 -8.27 -17.21
CA HIS A 77 -6.95 -8.86 -15.89
C HIS A 77 -7.65 -10.22 -15.79
N GLY A 78 -7.07 -11.11 -14.96
CA GLY A 78 -7.67 -12.39 -14.66
C GLY A 78 -8.70 -12.35 -13.51
N ARG A 79 -9.10 -13.53 -13.07
CA ARG A 79 -9.97 -13.73 -11.90
C ARG A 79 -9.21 -13.47 -10.59
N ALA A 80 -9.91 -13.00 -9.56
CA ALA A 80 -9.39 -12.98 -8.18
C ALA A 80 -9.12 -14.38 -7.60
N TRP A 81 -7.96 -14.58 -6.97
CA TRP A 81 -7.57 -15.74 -6.14
C TRP A 81 -8.69 -16.29 -5.25
N MET A 82 -8.90 -17.60 -5.24
CA MET A 82 -9.85 -18.30 -4.36
C MET A 82 -9.27 -18.53 -2.97
N ALA A 83 -10.13 -18.62 -1.96
CA ALA A 83 -9.69 -18.97 -0.60
C ALA A 83 -9.04 -20.35 -0.53
N SER A 84 -9.54 -21.33 -1.30
CA SER A 84 -8.94 -22.67 -1.42
C SER A 84 -7.49 -22.62 -1.90
N GLU A 85 -7.20 -21.85 -2.95
CA GLU A 85 -5.86 -21.67 -3.51
C GLU A 85 -4.91 -21.00 -2.48
N LEU A 86 -5.41 -19.99 -1.76
CA LEU A 86 -4.63 -19.24 -0.77
C LEU A 86 -4.29 -20.07 0.48
N ARG A 87 -5.12 -21.05 0.86
CA ARG A 87 -4.85 -21.93 2.00
C ARG A 87 -3.61 -22.80 1.83
N LEU A 88 -3.19 -23.07 0.59
CA LEU A 88 -2.02 -23.89 0.29
C LEU A 88 -0.70 -23.10 0.29
N LYS A 89 -0.74 -21.77 0.47
CA LYS A 89 0.45 -20.90 0.37
C LYS A 89 1.09 -20.61 1.73
N SER A 90 2.41 -20.40 1.71
CA SER A 90 3.19 -20.00 2.89
C SER A 90 2.79 -18.60 3.38
N PHE A 91 3.09 -18.25 4.64
CA PHE A 91 2.81 -16.89 5.15
C PHE A 91 3.57 -15.81 4.36
N GLU A 92 4.83 -16.07 3.99
CA GLU A 92 5.66 -15.14 3.23
C GLU A 92 5.09 -14.85 1.84
N ASP A 93 4.60 -15.87 1.14
CA ASP A 93 3.97 -15.71 -0.17
C ASP A 93 2.67 -14.90 -0.07
N LEU A 94 1.85 -15.17 0.95
CA LEU A 94 0.63 -14.41 1.22
C LEU A 94 0.96 -12.94 1.50
N HIS A 95 2.03 -12.67 2.26
CA HIS A 95 2.47 -11.31 2.57
C HIS A 95 3.01 -10.58 1.33
N ARG A 96 3.82 -11.25 0.50
CA ARG A 96 4.27 -10.71 -0.79
C ARG A 96 3.09 -10.40 -1.71
N LEU A 97 2.12 -11.32 -1.80
CA LEU A 97 0.90 -11.13 -2.59
C LEU A 97 0.09 -9.93 -2.11
N TRP A 98 -0.01 -9.72 -0.79
CA TRP A 98 -0.67 -8.53 -0.23
C TRP A 98 -0.04 -7.23 -0.74
N TYR A 99 1.30 -7.14 -0.74
CA TYR A 99 2.00 -5.95 -1.25
C TYR A 99 1.83 -5.76 -2.75
N LEU A 100 1.80 -6.85 -3.54
CA LEU A 100 1.49 -6.75 -4.97
C LEU A 100 0.08 -6.20 -5.20
N CYS A 101 -0.92 -6.67 -4.43
CA CYS A 101 -2.27 -6.14 -4.48
C CYS A 101 -2.30 -4.65 -4.07
N LEU A 102 -1.52 -4.26 -3.06
CA LEU A 102 -1.43 -2.88 -2.61
C LEU A 102 -0.84 -1.96 -3.68
N LYS A 103 0.29 -2.35 -4.30
CA LYS A 103 0.90 -1.62 -5.41
C LYS A 103 -0.09 -1.43 -6.56
N GLU A 104 -0.78 -2.51 -6.93
CA GLU A 104 -1.79 -2.48 -7.98
C GLU A 104 -2.93 -1.49 -7.68
N ARG A 105 -3.43 -1.45 -6.44
CA ARG A 105 -4.45 -0.47 -6.02
C ARG A 105 -3.92 0.96 -6.03
N ASN A 106 -2.64 1.17 -5.71
CA ASN A 106 -2.02 2.48 -5.78
C ASN A 106 -1.97 2.99 -7.23
N ILE A 107 -1.60 2.13 -8.19
CA ILE A 107 -1.64 2.44 -9.63
C ILE A 107 -3.07 2.79 -10.08
N ILE A 108 -4.07 2.02 -9.66
CA ILE A 108 -5.47 2.32 -10.01
C ILE A 108 -5.92 3.66 -9.40
N ALA A 109 -5.47 3.96 -8.18
CA ALA A 109 -5.79 5.22 -7.50
C ALA A 109 -5.15 6.44 -8.17
N THR A 110 -3.89 6.36 -8.58
CA THR A 110 -3.22 7.44 -9.34
C THR A 110 -3.93 7.68 -10.67
N GLN A 111 -4.24 6.62 -11.41
CA GLN A 111 -4.99 6.71 -12.66
C GLN A 111 -6.39 7.30 -12.46
N ARG A 112 -7.10 6.91 -11.41
CA ARG A 112 -8.41 7.47 -11.08
C ARG A 112 -8.32 8.97 -10.79
N HIS A 113 -7.33 9.40 -10.02
CA HIS A 113 -7.13 10.81 -9.72
C HIS A 113 -6.83 11.62 -10.98
N GLU A 114 -5.94 11.14 -11.84
CA GLU A 114 -5.61 11.82 -13.10
C GLU A 114 -6.80 11.85 -14.07
N ARG A 115 -7.61 10.78 -14.15
CA ARG A 115 -8.87 10.80 -14.95
C ARG A 115 -9.83 11.88 -14.46
N GLN A 116 -9.98 12.01 -13.13
CA GLN A 116 -10.84 13.04 -12.53
C GLN A 116 -10.33 14.46 -12.83
N ARG A 117 -9.02 14.67 -12.68
CA ARG A 117 -8.35 15.94 -12.98
C ARG A 117 -8.51 16.35 -14.44
N LEU A 118 -8.33 15.39 -15.36
CA LEU A 118 -8.42 15.61 -16.81
C LEU A 118 -9.86 15.54 -17.35
N ARG A 119 -10.85 15.21 -16.51
CA ARG A 119 -12.27 15.01 -16.88
C ARG A 119 -12.45 13.97 -18.00
N ILE A 120 -11.66 12.90 -17.96
CA ILE A 120 -11.73 11.79 -18.90
C ILE A 120 -12.66 10.73 -18.31
N PHE A 121 -13.76 10.43 -19.01
CA PHE A 121 -14.77 9.47 -18.56
C PHE A 121 -14.60 8.05 -19.13
N THR A 122 -13.63 7.84 -20.01
CA THR A 122 -13.35 6.54 -20.62
C THR A 122 -12.56 5.63 -19.66
N GLY A 123 -12.79 4.32 -19.73
CA GLY A 123 -12.00 3.33 -18.97
C GLY A 123 -12.32 3.24 -17.48
N ILE A 124 -13.34 3.96 -16.97
CA ILE A 124 -13.66 4.00 -15.54
C ILE A 124 -14.20 2.64 -15.07
N GLU A 125 -15.12 2.04 -15.83
CA GLU A 125 -15.77 0.79 -15.43
C GLU A 125 -14.77 -0.37 -15.42
N GLU A 126 -13.88 -0.41 -16.41
CA GLU A 126 -12.81 -1.38 -16.56
C GLU A 126 -11.85 -1.32 -15.37
N ALA A 127 -11.41 -0.11 -15.00
CA ALA A 127 -10.57 0.11 -13.83
C ALA A 127 -11.26 -0.30 -12.52
N VAL A 128 -12.57 -0.03 -12.38
CA VAL A 128 -13.35 -0.43 -11.20
C VAL A 128 -13.53 -1.95 -11.13
N LYS A 129 -13.79 -2.62 -12.26
CA LYS A 129 -13.85 -4.09 -12.31
C LYS A 129 -12.53 -4.71 -11.88
N ARG A 130 -11.41 -4.14 -12.32
CA ARG A 130 -10.07 -4.57 -11.91
C ARG A 130 -9.81 -4.36 -10.42
N ASP A 131 -10.10 -3.17 -9.88
CA ASP A 131 -9.99 -2.90 -8.42
C ASP A 131 -10.88 -3.84 -7.61
N ARG A 132 -12.07 -4.18 -8.10
CA ARG A 132 -12.95 -5.15 -7.44
C ARG A 132 -12.29 -6.53 -7.34
N GLN A 133 -11.63 -7.02 -8.39
CA GLN A 133 -10.90 -8.30 -8.31
C GLN A 133 -9.77 -8.22 -7.28
N VAL A 134 -8.98 -7.16 -7.28
CA VAL A 134 -7.88 -6.98 -6.31
C VAL A 134 -8.39 -6.85 -4.87
N ARG A 135 -9.51 -6.18 -4.65
CA ARG A 135 -10.13 -6.10 -3.32
C ARG A 135 -10.67 -7.44 -2.84
N LEU A 136 -11.21 -8.25 -3.75
CA LEU A 136 -11.67 -9.61 -3.43
C LEU A 136 -10.51 -10.52 -3.02
N THR A 137 -9.36 -10.43 -3.69
CA THR A 137 -8.17 -11.20 -3.29
C THR A 137 -7.70 -10.80 -1.90
N MET A 138 -7.62 -9.49 -1.62
CA MET A 138 -7.24 -8.96 -0.31
C MET A 138 -8.22 -9.40 0.80
N ALA A 139 -9.52 -9.38 0.53
CA ALA A 139 -10.54 -9.82 1.49
C ALA A 139 -10.40 -11.32 1.82
N ARG A 140 -10.21 -12.16 0.79
CA ARG A 140 -9.96 -13.60 0.96
C ARG A 140 -8.66 -13.88 1.69
N LEU A 141 -7.63 -13.06 1.48
CA LEU A 141 -6.37 -13.16 2.20
C LEU A 141 -6.57 -12.97 3.71
N LYS A 142 -7.26 -11.90 4.10
CA LYS A 142 -7.60 -11.64 5.51
C LYS A 142 -8.43 -12.78 6.10
N PHE A 143 -9.37 -13.30 5.32
CA PHE A 143 -10.20 -14.43 5.74
C PHE A 143 -9.36 -15.67 6.05
N VAL A 144 -8.48 -16.09 5.14
CA VAL A 144 -7.62 -17.27 5.32
C VAL A 144 -6.65 -17.09 6.50
N LEU A 145 -6.09 -15.91 6.69
CA LEU A 145 -5.22 -15.64 7.84
C LEU A 145 -5.99 -15.74 9.17
N ASN A 146 -7.20 -15.20 9.23
CA ASN A 146 -8.05 -15.31 10.40
C ASN A 146 -8.47 -16.77 10.68
N GLU A 147 -8.82 -17.53 9.64
CA GLU A 147 -9.13 -18.97 9.73
C GLU A 147 -7.96 -19.75 10.31
N ARG A 148 -6.73 -19.53 9.82
CA ARG A 148 -5.51 -20.18 10.34
C ARG A 148 -5.25 -19.85 11.81
N ILE A 149 -5.41 -18.58 12.20
CA ILE A 149 -5.22 -18.15 13.59
C ILE A 149 -6.25 -18.83 14.50
N ARG A 150 -7.51 -18.93 14.07
CA ARG A 150 -8.57 -19.63 14.83
C ARG A 150 -8.26 -21.11 14.97
N ALA A 151 -7.96 -21.79 13.87
CA ALA A 151 -7.61 -23.21 13.88
C ALA A 151 -6.42 -23.52 14.80
N TRP A 152 -5.38 -22.68 14.78
CA TRP A 152 -4.24 -22.83 15.69
C TRP A 152 -4.62 -22.62 17.17
N LYS A 153 -5.44 -21.60 17.48
CA LYS A 153 -5.92 -21.36 18.85
C LYS A 153 -6.77 -22.52 19.36
N GLU A 154 -7.66 -23.05 18.52
CA GLU A 154 -8.51 -24.19 18.83
C GLU A 154 -7.67 -25.44 19.09
N ALA A 155 -6.72 -25.77 18.20
CA ALA A 155 -5.81 -26.89 18.38
C ALA A 155 -4.97 -26.76 19.67
N LYS A 156 -4.46 -25.56 19.96
CA LYS A 156 -3.73 -25.27 21.21
C LYS A 156 -4.60 -25.49 22.45
N ASN A 157 -5.87 -25.08 22.40
CA ASN A 157 -6.81 -25.26 23.51
C ASN A 157 -7.18 -26.73 23.71
N ILE A 158 -7.35 -27.50 22.62
CA ILE A 158 -7.60 -28.94 22.67
C ILE A 158 -6.41 -29.66 23.31
N GLY A 159 -5.19 -29.37 22.85
CA GLY A 159 -3.97 -29.96 23.43
C GLY A 159 -3.82 -29.66 24.92
N LYS A 160 -4.13 -28.43 25.37
CA LYS A 160 -4.14 -28.08 26.81
C LYS A 160 -5.17 -28.88 27.60
N LYS A 161 -6.38 -29.06 27.07
CA LYS A 161 -7.46 -29.85 27.72
C LYS A 161 -7.06 -31.32 27.83
N GLU A 162 -6.50 -31.89 26.77
CA GLU A 162 -6.01 -33.28 26.80
C GLU A 162 -4.90 -33.49 27.82
N ILE A 163 -3.97 -32.54 27.95
CA ILE A 163 -2.93 -32.57 29.00
C ILE A 163 -3.56 -32.50 30.40
N CYS A 164 -4.53 -31.61 30.61
CA CYS A 164 -5.23 -31.46 31.90
C CYS A 164 -5.95 -32.76 32.31
N MET A 165 -6.73 -33.33 31.38
CA MET A 165 -7.46 -34.58 31.62
C MET A 165 -6.51 -35.77 31.88
N LYS A 166 -5.38 -35.84 31.19
CA LYS A 166 -4.36 -36.87 31.43
C LYS A 166 -3.74 -36.74 32.83
N ASN A 167 -3.41 -35.51 33.25
CA ASN A 167 -2.86 -35.26 34.58
C ASN A 167 -3.86 -35.60 35.69
N GLU A 168 -5.15 -35.29 35.51
CA GLU A 168 -6.21 -35.68 36.46
C GLU A 168 -6.39 -37.19 36.54
N SER A 169 -6.32 -37.89 35.41
CA SER A 169 -6.40 -39.36 35.36
C SER A 169 -5.17 -40.07 35.93
N PHE A 170 -4.01 -39.41 35.91
CA PHE A 170 -2.79 -39.88 36.56
C PHE A 170 -2.91 -39.74 38.07
N ILE A 171 -3.40 -38.58 38.55
CA ILE A 171 -3.66 -38.34 39.97
C ILE A 171 -4.73 -39.29 40.53
N SER A 172 -5.75 -39.68 39.76
CA SER A 172 -6.81 -40.57 40.28
C SER A 172 -6.43 -42.06 40.33
N LYS A 173 -5.44 -42.49 39.54
CA LYS A 173 -4.95 -43.88 39.53
C LYS A 173 -3.86 -44.14 40.57
N ASP A 174 -3.11 -43.11 40.94
CA ASP A 174 -1.96 -43.20 41.84
C ASP A 174 -2.27 -42.82 43.31
N ILE A 175 -3.54 -42.84 43.73
CA ILE A 175 -3.90 -42.82 45.16
C ILE A 175 -4.28 -44.24 45.64
N PRO A 176 -3.31 -45.13 45.86
CA PRO A 176 -3.34 -46.05 46.98
C PRO A 176 -2.52 -45.43 48.12
N ASN A 177 -3.17 -45.20 49.27
CA ASN A 177 -2.60 -44.87 50.60
C ASN A 177 -1.12 -44.46 50.62
N LEU A 178 -0.89 -43.16 50.82
CA LEU A 178 0.43 -42.55 50.92
C LEU A 178 1.24 -43.14 52.11
N GLN A 179 2.11 -44.12 51.83
CA GLN A 179 3.36 -44.27 52.58
C GLN A 179 4.52 -43.83 51.69
N LEU A 180 5.17 -42.77 52.13
CA LEU A 180 6.28 -42.10 51.48
C LEU A 180 7.48 -43.06 51.37
N SER A 181 7.73 -43.65 50.20
CA SER A 181 9.03 -44.25 49.90
C SER A 181 9.43 -43.98 48.45
N GLN A 182 10.69 -43.59 48.32
CA GLN A 182 11.31 -43.01 47.14
C GLN A 182 11.35 -44.04 45.99
N THR A 183 10.79 -43.70 44.83
CA THR A 183 11.10 -44.40 43.58
C THR A 183 11.45 -43.38 42.51
N GLU A 184 12.69 -43.47 42.03
CA GLU A 184 13.23 -42.69 40.93
C GLU A 184 12.59 -43.19 39.61
N PHE A 185 11.89 -42.31 38.90
CA PHE A 185 11.31 -42.66 37.60
C PHE A 185 12.41 -42.69 36.52
N PRO A 186 12.46 -43.72 35.66
CA PRO A 186 13.42 -43.76 34.57
C PRO A 186 13.10 -42.69 33.53
N THR A 187 14.11 -41.91 33.15
CA THR A 187 13.98 -40.85 32.16
C THR A 187 13.74 -41.47 30.78
N VAL A 188 12.48 -41.60 30.37
CA VAL A 188 12.14 -41.96 29.00
C VAL A 188 12.51 -40.77 28.11
N ASN A 189 13.62 -40.91 27.38
CA ASN A 189 14.10 -39.92 26.43
C ASN A 189 13.21 -39.96 25.18
N ILE A 190 12.04 -39.33 25.25
CA ILE A 190 11.14 -39.17 24.10
C ILE A 190 11.76 -38.10 23.20
N GLN A 191 12.36 -38.49 22.08
CA GLN A 191 12.67 -37.56 21.00
C GLN A 191 11.34 -37.09 20.39
N VAL A 192 10.83 -35.98 20.91
CA VAL A 192 9.63 -35.35 20.35
C VAL A 192 10.05 -34.66 19.04
N PRO A 193 9.47 -35.01 17.88
CA PRO A 193 9.83 -34.38 16.62
C PRO A 193 9.48 -32.88 16.68
N ASP A 194 10.41 -32.02 16.26
CA ASP A 194 10.38 -30.53 16.30
C ASP A 194 9.05 -29.84 15.93
N SER A 195 8.11 -30.56 15.32
CA SER A 195 6.70 -30.18 15.12
C SER A 195 5.85 -30.05 16.40
N SER A 196 6.29 -30.59 17.54
CA SER A 196 5.60 -30.47 18.82
C SER A 196 6.00 -29.18 19.52
N ILE A 197 5.05 -28.25 19.60
CA ILE A 197 4.99 -27.06 20.48
C ILE A 197 6.26 -26.88 21.33
N SER A 198 7.29 -26.29 20.72
CA SER A 198 8.32 -25.61 21.51
C SER A 198 7.60 -24.44 22.16
N ILE A 199 7.24 -24.60 23.44
CA ILE A 199 7.06 -23.46 24.32
C ILE A 199 8.45 -22.85 24.42
N ARG A 200 8.84 -22.00 23.44
CA ARG A 200 9.94 -21.08 23.68
C ARG A 200 9.53 -20.32 24.93
N PRO A 201 10.28 -20.40 26.04
CA PRO A 201 9.97 -19.60 27.22
C PRO A 201 9.95 -18.15 26.73
N GLU A 202 8.81 -17.48 26.93
CA GLU A 202 8.66 -16.07 26.58
C GLU A 202 9.88 -15.34 27.14
N SER A 203 10.60 -14.70 26.23
CA SER A 203 11.85 -14.02 26.46
C SER A 203 11.70 -13.00 27.59
N ALA A 204 12.07 -13.40 28.80
CA ALA A 204 12.63 -12.50 29.79
C ALA A 204 13.93 -11.94 29.21
N LYS A 205 13.83 -10.84 28.45
CA LYS A 205 14.90 -9.89 28.07
C LYS A 205 14.34 -8.83 27.13
N PHE A 206 13.70 -7.82 27.69
CA PHE A 206 13.64 -6.47 27.11
C PHE A 206 13.44 -5.43 28.22
N ILE A 207 14.38 -5.37 29.16
CA ILE A 207 14.66 -4.18 29.99
C ILE A 207 16.18 -4.08 30.12
N LYS A 208 16.71 -2.86 29.93
CA LYS A 208 18.11 -2.42 29.74
C LYS A 208 18.51 -2.46 28.25
N LYS A 209 18.71 -1.35 27.54
CA LYS A 209 19.24 -0.02 27.89
C LYS A 209 18.52 1.08 27.10
#